data_AF-A0A9X6B295-F1
#
_entry.id   AF-A0A9X6B295-F1
#
_cell.length_a   1.000
_cell.length_b   1.000
_cell.length_c   1.000
_cell.angle_alpha   90.00
_cell.angle_beta   90.00
_cell.angle_gamma   90.00
#
_symmetry.space_group_name_H-M   'P 1'
#
loop_
_entity.id
_entity.type
_entity.pdbx_description
1 polymer ?
#
loop_
_entity_poly.entity_id
_entity_poly.type
_entity_poly.pdbx_seq_one_letter_code
_entity_poly.pdbx_strand_id
1 'polypeptide(L)'
;DTLKSPLDDEKTLAYLNVYKKDLGKYLGINVDTYTELIKEDIEKAMMYIHNKAVRPIMKNFEDHLSLLFYGQNSGKRIKFKINILDFVTYSNKTNIGYNLVRTAITSPDNVADMLGFPKQNTKESQAIYISNDVTEIGKKEANDGSLGGGEENEN
;
A
#
# COMPACT_ATOMS: atom_id res chain seq x y z
N ASP A 1 -20.51 -35.21 -44.75
CA ASP A 1 -19.99 -33.83 -44.68
C ASP A 1 -20.64 -33.07 -43.55
N THR A 2 -19.94 -32.95 -42.42
CA THR A 2 -20.38 -32.17 -41.26
C THR A 2 -20.32 -30.69 -41.60
N LEU A 3 -21.45 -29.97 -41.45
CA LEU A 3 -21.52 -28.52 -41.61
C LEU A 3 -20.41 -27.86 -40.76
N LYS A 4 -19.43 -27.23 -41.41
CA LYS A 4 -18.47 -26.38 -40.72
C LYS A 4 -19.22 -25.18 -40.14
N SER A 5 -19.03 -24.93 -38.85
CA SER A 5 -19.53 -23.72 -38.20
C SER A 5 -19.12 -22.49 -39.01
N PRO A 6 -20.05 -21.54 -39.29
CA PRO A 6 -19.71 -20.29 -39.97
C PRO A 6 -18.83 -19.37 -39.10
N LEU A 7 -18.75 -19.67 -37.79
CA LEU A 7 -17.85 -19.02 -36.85
C LEU A 7 -16.54 -19.79 -36.80
N ASP A 8 -15.48 -19.09 -37.23
CA ASP A 8 -14.10 -19.54 -37.15
C ASP A 8 -13.55 -19.11 -35.77
N ASP A 9 -13.58 -20.03 -34.81
CA ASP A 9 -13.21 -19.79 -33.42
C ASP A 9 -11.76 -19.28 -33.30
N GLU A 10 -10.85 -19.74 -34.16
CA GLU A 10 -9.46 -19.28 -34.19
C GLU A 10 -9.34 -17.82 -34.62
N LYS A 11 -10.10 -17.39 -35.63
CA LYS A 11 -10.13 -15.98 -36.05
C LYS A 11 -10.75 -15.10 -34.97
N THR A 12 -11.79 -15.58 -34.29
CA THR A 12 -12.44 -14.83 -33.21
C THR A 12 -11.49 -14.65 -32.01
N LEU A 13 -10.77 -15.71 -31.64
CA LEU A 13 -9.73 -15.67 -30.60
C LEU A 13 -8.56 -14.75 -30.98
N ALA A 14 -8.09 -14.81 -32.22
CA ALA A 14 -7.03 -13.94 -32.71
C ALA A 14 -7.45 -12.46 -32.65
N TYR A 15 -8.67 -12.15 -33.09
CA TYR A 15 -9.23 -10.80 -33.02
C TYR A 15 -9.30 -10.32 -31.57
N LEU A 16 -9.87 -11.10 -30.66
CA LEU A 16 -9.97 -10.75 -29.23
C LEU A 16 -8.61 -10.53 -28.55
N ASN A 17 -7.57 -11.28 -28.94
CA ASN A 17 -6.24 -11.13 -28.37
C ASN A 17 -5.57 -9.80 -28.75
N VAL A 18 -5.86 -9.25 -29.94
CA VAL A 18 -5.42 -7.90 -30.32
C VAL A 18 -6.07 -6.86 -29.41
N TYR A 19 -7.39 -6.94 -29.22
CA TYR A 19 -8.11 -5.99 -28.37
C TYR A 19 -7.70 -6.01 -26.91
N LYS A 20 -7.33 -7.19 -26.36
CA LYS A 20 -6.82 -7.27 -24.98
C LYS A 20 -5.60 -6.37 -24.77
N LYS A 21 -4.67 -6.36 -25.72
CA LYS A 21 -3.45 -5.53 -25.64
C LYS A 21 -3.77 -4.05 -25.79
N ASP A 22 -4.67 -3.71 -26.71
CA ASP A 22 -5.11 -2.32 -26.93
C ASP A 22 -5.88 -1.75 -25.72
N LEU A 23 -6.71 -2.58 -25.08
CA LEU A 23 -7.43 -2.20 -23.86
C LEU A 23 -6.48 -1.93 -22.69
N GLY A 24 -5.45 -2.77 -22.54
CA GLY A 24 -4.37 -2.52 -21.57
C GLY A 24 -3.66 -1.20 -21.84
N LYS A 25 -3.28 -0.95 -23.10
CA LYS A 25 -2.65 0.31 -23.52
C LYS A 25 -3.52 1.53 -23.22
N TYR A 26 -4.83 1.44 -23.48
CA TYR A 26 -5.80 2.48 -23.15
C TYR A 26 -5.84 2.79 -21.65
N LEU A 27 -5.79 1.76 -20.81
CA LEU A 27 -5.78 1.90 -19.34
C LEU A 27 -4.38 2.22 -18.76
N GLY A 28 -3.35 2.35 -19.60
CA GLY A 28 -1.98 2.57 -19.15
C GLY A 28 -1.33 1.35 -18.47
N ILE A 29 -1.84 0.15 -18.75
CA ILE A 29 -1.40 -1.14 -18.19
C ILE A 29 -0.70 -1.96 -19.28
N ASN A 30 0.50 -2.44 -19.00
CA ASN A 30 1.08 -3.50 -19.81
C ASN A 30 0.47 -4.85 -19.40
N VAL A 31 -0.36 -5.44 -20.28
CA VAL A 31 -1.06 -6.71 -20.02
C VAL A 31 -0.10 -7.87 -19.84
N ASP A 32 1.01 -7.88 -20.59
CA ASP A 32 2.00 -8.95 -20.51
C ASP A 32 2.69 -8.89 -19.13
N THR A 33 3.12 -7.70 -18.69
CA THR A 33 3.66 -7.49 -17.34
C THR A 33 2.66 -7.80 -16.22
N TYR A 34 1.39 -7.42 -16.38
CA TYR A 34 0.37 -7.75 -15.39
C TYR A 34 0.15 -9.26 -15.28
N THR A 35 0.13 -9.98 -16.40
CA THR A 35 -0.05 -11.44 -16.44
C THR A 35 1.14 -12.17 -15.81
N GLU A 36 2.36 -11.67 -16.01
CA GLU A 36 3.57 -12.17 -15.34
C GLU A 36 3.49 -11.94 -13.83
N LEU A 37 3.14 -10.72 -13.42
CA LEU A 37 3.01 -10.37 -12.00
C LEU A 37 1.94 -11.21 -11.28
N ILE A 38 0.80 -11.50 -11.91
CA ILE A 38 -0.23 -12.38 -11.30
C ILE A 38 0.35 -13.77 -10.97
N LYS A 39 1.20 -14.30 -11.84
CA LYS A 39 1.78 -15.65 -11.66
C LYS A 39 2.88 -15.67 -10.60
N GLU A 40 3.64 -14.59 -10.47
CA GLU A 40 4.71 -14.46 -9.48
C GLU A 40 4.15 -14.08 -8.10
N ASP A 41 3.41 -12.97 -8.04
CA ASP A 41 2.96 -12.34 -6.81
C ASP A 41 1.71 -11.47 -7.06
N ILE A 42 0.57 -11.99 -6.61
CA ILE A 42 -0.73 -11.33 -6.74
C ILE A 42 -0.72 -9.95 -6.06
N GLU A 43 0.01 -9.76 -4.96
CA GLU A 43 0.06 -8.47 -4.27
C GLU A 43 0.68 -7.40 -5.17
N LYS A 44 1.83 -7.70 -5.79
CA LYS A 44 2.50 -6.81 -6.73
C LYS A 44 1.63 -6.51 -7.94
N ALA A 45 0.90 -7.52 -8.44
CA ALA A 45 -0.02 -7.36 -9.56
C ALA A 45 -1.18 -6.39 -9.21
N MET A 46 -1.75 -6.52 -8.02
CA MET A 46 -2.82 -5.64 -7.55
C MET A 46 -2.33 -4.21 -7.28
N MET A 47 -1.14 -4.06 -6.71
CA MET A 47 -0.49 -2.75 -6.55
C MET A 47 -0.20 -2.08 -7.90
N TYR A 48 0.21 -2.85 -8.90
CA TYR A 48 0.47 -2.36 -10.26
C TYR A 48 -0.81 -1.79 -10.89
N ILE A 49 -1.92 -2.54 -10.86
CA ILE A 49 -3.22 -2.06 -11.35
C ILE A 49 -3.70 -0.84 -10.56
N HIS A 50 -3.59 -0.88 -9.23
CA HIS A 50 -4.02 0.22 -8.38
C HIS A 50 -3.33 1.52 -8.77
N ASN A 51 -2.01 1.48 -8.93
CA ASN A 51 -1.21 2.67 -9.24
C ASN A 51 -1.39 3.16 -10.68
N LYS A 52 -1.52 2.23 -11.65
CA LYS A 52 -1.55 2.58 -13.08
C LYS A 52 -2.94 2.97 -13.58
N ALA A 53 -3.99 2.29 -13.14
CA ALA A 53 -5.35 2.53 -13.64
C ALA A 53 -6.28 3.12 -12.57
N VAL A 54 -6.38 2.47 -11.40
CA VAL A 54 -7.42 2.82 -10.42
C VAL A 54 -7.20 4.22 -9.83
N ARG A 55 -5.97 4.56 -9.44
CA ARG A 55 -5.66 5.84 -8.79
C ARG A 55 -5.95 7.05 -9.70
N PRO A 56 -5.53 7.08 -10.99
CA PRO A 56 -5.92 8.14 -11.91
C PRO A 56 -7.44 8.25 -12.11
N ILE A 57 -8.12 7.11 -12.30
CA ILE A 57 -9.58 7.09 -12.49
C ILE A 57 -10.30 7.65 -11.26
N MET A 58 -9.90 7.21 -10.07
CA MET A 58 -10.49 7.69 -8.81
C MET A 58 -10.19 9.15 -8.57
N LYS A 59 -9.00 9.65 -8.91
CA LYS A 59 -8.70 11.08 -8.80
C LYS A 59 -9.63 11.92 -9.69
N ASN A 60 -9.85 11.50 -10.93
CA ASN A 60 -10.78 12.19 -11.83
C ASN A 60 -12.22 12.12 -11.31
N PHE A 61 -12.63 10.95 -10.82
CA PHE A 61 -13.96 10.76 -10.25
C PHE A 61 -14.18 11.63 -9.00
N GLU A 62 -13.20 11.70 -8.11
CA GLU A 62 -13.18 12.62 -6.96
C GLU A 62 -13.32 14.07 -7.38
N ASP A 63 -12.56 14.51 -8.39
CA ASP A 63 -12.57 15.90 -8.86
C ASP A 63 -13.93 16.25 -9.47
N HIS A 64 -14.51 15.37 -10.28
CA HIS A 64 -15.84 15.56 -10.87
C HIS A 64 -16.96 15.54 -9.83
N LEU A 65 -16.93 14.61 -8.87
CA LEU A 65 -17.92 14.57 -7.79
C LEU A 65 -17.80 15.77 -6.87
N SER A 66 -16.58 16.20 -6.54
CA SER A 66 -16.35 17.39 -5.73
C SER A 66 -16.92 18.63 -6.40
N LEU A 67 -16.73 18.75 -7.72
CA LEU A 67 -17.32 19.82 -8.52
C LEU A 67 -18.86 19.75 -8.51
N LEU A 68 -19.44 18.56 -8.68
CA LEU A 68 -20.89 18.37 -8.71
C LEU A 68 -21.55 18.72 -7.37
N PHE A 69 -20.98 18.26 -6.25
CA PHE A 69 -21.62 18.41 -4.93
C PHE A 69 -21.31 19.73 -4.25
N TYR A 70 -20.10 20.27 -4.43
CA TYR A 70 -19.67 21.46 -3.71
C TYR A 70 -19.47 22.69 -4.61
N GLY A 71 -19.36 22.53 -5.93
CA GLY A 71 -19.09 23.63 -6.84
C GLY A 71 -17.64 24.13 -6.80
N GLN A 72 -17.29 25.05 -7.70
CA GLN A 72 -15.91 25.45 -7.97
C GLN A 72 -15.20 26.14 -6.78
N ASN A 73 -15.93 26.77 -5.86
CA ASN A 73 -15.37 27.64 -4.81
C ASN A 73 -15.63 27.18 -3.36
N SER A 74 -16.02 25.92 -3.14
CA SER A 74 -16.38 25.48 -1.79
C SER A 74 -15.22 25.24 -0.83
N GLY A 75 -14.00 25.09 -1.36
CA GLY A 75 -12.84 24.61 -0.60
C GLY A 75 -12.96 23.17 -0.08
N LYS A 76 -14.00 22.42 -0.46
CA LYS A 76 -14.26 21.04 -0.03
C LYS A 76 -14.04 20.07 -1.18
N ARG A 77 -13.43 18.92 -0.88
CA ARG A 77 -13.14 17.84 -1.85
C ARG A 77 -13.57 16.49 -1.26
N ILE A 78 -14.28 15.71 -2.07
CA ILE A 78 -14.57 14.30 -1.80
C ILE A 78 -13.31 13.50 -2.13
N LYS A 79 -12.86 12.67 -1.18
CA LYS A 79 -11.70 11.81 -1.35
C LYS A 79 -12.05 10.38 -1.01
N PHE A 80 -11.84 9.47 -1.95
CA PHE A 80 -11.95 8.04 -1.72
C PHE A 80 -10.59 7.53 -1.24
N LYS A 81 -10.55 6.97 -0.02
CA LYS A 81 -9.37 6.26 0.47
C LYS A 81 -9.54 4.77 0.16
N ILE A 82 -8.67 4.26 -0.70
CA ILE A 82 -8.47 2.83 -0.86
C ILE A 82 -7.27 2.45 0.01
N ASN A 83 -7.44 1.48 0.91
CA ASN A 83 -6.33 0.98 1.70
C ASN A 83 -5.52 0.00 0.84
N ILE A 84 -4.33 0.40 0.40
CA ILE A 84 -3.46 -0.44 -0.44
C ILE A 84 -3.03 -1.69 0.34
N LEU A 85 -2.97 -1.61 1.67
CA LEU A 85 -2.65 -2.75 2.50
C LEU A 85 -3.71 -3.84 2.40
N ASP A 86 -4.94 -3.58 1.96
CA ASP A 86 -5.95 -4.64 1.77
C ASP A 86 -5.52 -5.69 0.74
N PHE A 87 -4.61 -5.34 -0.17
CA PHE A 87 -4.06 -6.27 -1.17
C PHE A 87 -2.82 -7.02 -0.69
N VAL A 88 -2.32 -6.71 0.51
CA VAL A 88 -1.10 -7.29 1.08
C VAL A 88 -1.49 -8.39 2.07
N THR A 89 -0.79 -9.52 2.08
CA THR A 89 -1.01 -10.60 3.03
C THR A 89 -0.79 -10.11 4.46
N TYR A 90 -1.51 -10.73 5.39
CA TYR A 90 -1.42 -10.37 6.80
C TYR A 90 0.02 -10.45 7.36
N SER A 91 0.81 -11.42 6.89
CA SER A 91 2.24 -11.55 7.23
C SER A 91 3.03 -10.29 6.85
N ASN A 92 2.89 -9.84 5.61
CA ASN A 92 3.56 -8.64 5.12
C ASN A 92 3.07 -7.37 5.84
N LYS A 93 1.75 -7.24 6.10
CA LYS A 93 1.23 -6.09 6.88
C LYS A 93 1.80 -6.04 8.28
N THR A 94 1.90 -7.20 8.94
CA THR A 94 2.43 -7.30 10.31
C THR A 94 3.92 -6.94 10.34
N ASN A 95 4.70 -7.41 9.36
CA ASN A 95 6.12 -7.05 9.23
C ASN A 95 6.32 -5.54 9.01
N ILE A 96 5.51 -4.93 8.14
CA ILE A 96 5.53 -3.47 7.92
C ILE A 96 5.19 -2.74 9.21
N GLY A 97 4.08 -3.11 9.87
CA GLY A 97 3.63 -2.49 11.11
C GLY A 97 4.69 -2.58 12.22
N TYR A 98 5.27 -3.77 12.41
CA TYR A 98 6.32 -4.00 13.38
C TYR A 98 7.56 -3.13 13.11
N ASN A 99 7.99 -3.02 11.84
CA ASN A 99 9.13 -2.17 11.48
C ASN A 99 8.82 -0.68 11.67
N LEU A 100 7.60 -0.22 11.40
CA LEU A 100 7.19 1.17 11.62
C LEU A 100 7.19 1.55 13.12
N VAL A 101 6.74 0.65 13.99
CA VAL A 101 6.80 0.84 15.45
C VAL A 101 8.24 0.82 15.92
N ARG A 102 9.05 -0.14 15.45
CA ARG A 102 10.46 -0.26 15.82
C ARG A 102 11.27 0.99 15.43
N THR A 103 10.97 1.59 14.28
CA THR A 103 11.65 2.79 13.77
C THR A 103 11.12 4.10 14.36
N ALA A 104 10.23 4.04 15.37
CA ALA A 104 9.63 5.21 16.00
C ALA A 104 8.81 6.11 15.06
N ILE A 105 8.35 5.59 13.92
CA ILE A 105 7.55 6.37 12.96
C ILE A 105 6.10 6.48 13.44
N THR A 106 5.60 5.44 14.12
CA THR A 106 4.20 5.35 14.55
C THR A 106 4.06 4.61 15.87
N SER A 107 2.93 4.78 16.54
CA SER A 107 2.56 4.02 17.73
C SER A 107 1.92 2.66 17.40
N PRO A 108 1.93 1.70 18.34
CA PRO A 108 1.23 0.43 18.21
C PRO A 108 -0.25 0.55 17.86
N ASP A 109 -0.97 1.53 18.42
CA ASP A 109 -2.40 1.75 18.13
C ASP A 109 -2.67 2.12 16.68
N ASN A 110 -1.79 2.90 16.07
CA ASN A 110 -1.92 3.25 14.65
C ASN A 110 -1.64 2.05 13.75
N VAL A 111 -0.79 1.11 14.20
CA VAL A 111 -0.59 -0.17 13.49
C VAL A 111 -1.76 -1.11 13.71
N ALA A 112 -2.39 -1.13 14.88
CA ALA A 112 -3.60 -1.90 15.12
C ALA A 112 -4.72 -1.48 14.15
N ASP A 113 -4.94 -0.17 14.00
CA ASP A 113 -5.87 0.41 13.03
C ASP A 113 -5.50 0.05 11.58
N MET A 114 -4.20 0.10 11.25
CA MET A 114 -3.66 -0.33 9.94
C MET A 114 -3.95 -1.81 9.63
N LEU A 115 -3.96 -2.65 10.66
CA LEU A 115 -4.26 -4.09 10.56
C LEU A 115 -5.76 -4.41 10.66
N GLY A 116 -6.61 -3.40 10.90
CA GLY A 116 -8.07 -3.56 11.03
C GLY A 116 -8.55 -3.93 12.43
N PHE A 117 -7.69 -3.81 13.45
CA PHE A 117 -8.07 -4.02 14.85
C PHE A 117 -8.47 -2.68 15.50
N PRO A 118 -9.40 -2.71 16.47
CA PRO A 118 -9.70 -1.52 17.26
C PRO A 118 -8.48 -1.07 18.06
N LYS A 119 -8.29 0.25 18.16
CA LYS A 119 -7.26 0.85 19.02
C LYS A 119 -7.51 0.46 20.48
N GLN A 120 -6.46 0.08 21.18
CA GLN A 120 -6.54 -0.27 22.60
C GLN A 120 -6.63 0.99 23.47
N ASN A 121 -6.15 2.13 22.97
CA ASN A 121 -6.22 3.45 23.62
C ASN A 121 -5.60 3.49 25.03
N THR A 122 -4.62 2.63 25.31
CA THR A 122 -3.83 2.72 26.53
C THR A 122 -2.68 3.70 26.32
N LYS A 123 -2.06 4.17 27.42
CA LYS A 123 -0.95 5.12 27.32
C LYS A 123 0.25 4.51 26.59
N GLU A 124 0.45 3.22 26.80
CA GLU A 124 1.50 2.40 26.20
C GLU A 124 1.23 2.19 24.70
N SER A 125 -0.02 1.88 24.32
CA SER A 125 -0.35 1.65 22.90
C SER A 125 -0.30 2.93 22.06
N GLN A 126 -0.43 4.10 22.69
CA GLN A 126 -0.33 5.41 22.03
C GLN A 126 1.09 5.98 21.96
N ALA A 127 2.02 5.44 22.76
CA ALA A 127 3.39 5.93 22.80
C ALA A 127 4.17 5.57 21.53
N ILE A 128 5.16 6.39 21.20
CA ILE A 128 6.14 6.12 20.15
C ILE A 128 7.40 5.56 20.83
N TYR A 129 7.91 4.45 20.31
CA TYR A 129 9.04 3.71 20.87
C TYR A 129 10.24 3.78 19.93
N ILE A 130 11.45 4.03 20.46
CA ILE A 130 12.71 3.96 19.68
C ILE A 130 13.38 2.61 19.91
N SER A 131 13.88 1.96 18.85
CA SER A 131 14.59 0.69 19.01
C SER A 131 15.95 0.86 19.70
N ASN A 132 16.02 0.41 20.96
CA ASN A 132 17.02 -0.58 21.37
C ASN A 132 16.53 -1.46 22.54
N ASP A 133 15.55 -0.99 23.31
CA ASP A 133 14.66 -1.75 24.18
C ASP A 133 13.47 -0.82 24.43
N VAL A 134 12.24 -1.34 24.34
CA VAL A 134 10.97 -0.59 24.27
C VAL A 134 10.89 0.45 25.39
N THR A 135 11.30 1.69 25.10
CA THR A 135 11.30 2.82 26.01
C THR A 135 10.67 4.02 25.30
N GLU A 136 9.78 4.72 26.01
CA GLU A 136 9.02 5.85 25.47
C GLU A 136 9.94 7.03 25.14
N ILE A 137 9.68 7.68 24.00
CA ILE A 137 10.38 8.91 23.63
C ILE A 137 10.15 9.98 24.70
N GLY A 138 11.26 10.55 25.21
CA GLY A 138 11.25 11.61 26.23
C GLY A 138 11.52 11.14 27.66
N LYS A 139 11.59 9.82 27.93
CA LYS A 139 12.01 9.29 29.25
C LYS A 139 13.51 9.00 29.39
N LYS A 140 14.26 9.03 28.28
CA LYS A 140 15.72 9.01 28.32
C LYS A 140 16.20 10.45 28.48
N GLU A 141 16.61 10.82 29.69
CA GLU A 141 17.54 11.94 29.82
C GLU A 141 18.75 11.61 28.95
N ALA A 142 19.16 12.54 28.09
CA ALA A 142 20.40 12.45 27.35
C ALA A 142 21.61 12.69 28.28
N ASN A 143 21.65 12.02 29.43
CA ASN A 143 22.70 12.13 30.42
C ASN A 143 23.64 10.92 30.35
N ASP A 144 24.71 11.13 29.60
CA ASP A 144 26.09 11.12 30.10
C ASP A 144 26.47 9.99 31.07
N GLY A 145 26.99 8.88 30.52
CA GLY A 145 27.52 7.79 31.35
C GLY A 145 28.02 6.53 30.63
N SER A 146 27.90 6.42 29.30
CA SER A 146 28.33 5.21 28.56
C SER A 146 29.73 5.33 27.92
N LEU A 147 30.51 6.35 28.25
CA LEU A 147 31.93 6.45 27.88
C LEU A 147 32.82 6.38 29.13
N GLY A 148 32.63 5.35 29.96
CA GLY A 148 33.63 4.89 30.93
C GLY A 148 34.50 3.83 30.28
N GLY A 149 35.39 4.25 29.38
CA GLY A 149 36.26 3.33 28.65
C GLY A 149 37.57 4.01 28.24
N GLY A 150 38.56 3.94 29.13
CA GLY A 150 39.96 4.28 28.86
C GLY A 150 40.62 5.00 30.03
N GLU A 151 41.83 4.52 30.39
CA GLU A 151 42.74 4.96 31.48
C GLU A 151 42.43 4.26 32.82
N GLU A 152 43.30 3.42 33.41
CA GLU A 152 44.76 3.41 33.43
C GLU A 152 45.34 1.97 33.41
N ASN A 153 46.27 1.72 32.48
CA ASN A 153 47.38 0.81 32.75
C ASN A 153 48.32 1.56 33.69
N GLU A 154 48.67 1.02 34.86
CA GLU A 154 50.02 1.16 35.45
C GLU A 154 50.22 0.27 36.70
N ASN A 155 51.24 -0.59 36.59
CA ASN A 155 52.02 -1.31 37.62
C ASN A 155 51.46 -2.56 38.29
#